data_AF-A0A9E6BZA9-F1
#
_entry.id   AF-A0A9E6BZA9-F1
#
_cell.length_a   1.000
_cell.length_b   1.000
_cell.length_c   1.000
_cell.angle_alpha   90.00
_cell.angle_beta   90.00
_cell.angle_gamma   90.00
#
_symmetry.space_group_name_H-M   'P 1'
#
loop_
_entity.id
_entity.type
_entity.pdbx_description
1 polymer ?
#
loop_
_entity_poly.entity_id
_entity_poly.type
_entity_poly.pdbx_seq_one_letter_code
_entity_poly.pdbx_strand_id
1 'polypeptide(L)' 'MKMKDPVCGMTIEMDDAVGTSAYEGTTYYFCSNDCKEEFDENPKDYVA' A
#
# COMPACT_ATOMS: atom_id res chain seq x y z
N MET A 1 9.48 -4.74 -9.79
CA MET A 1 9.65 -5.36 -8.46
C MET A 1 8.26 -5.44 -7.88
N LYS A 2 7.76 -6.64 -7.59
CA LYS A 2 6.36 -6.82 -7.21
C LYS A 2 6.16 -6.53 -5.73
N MET A 3 5.26 -5.60 -5.43
CA MET A 3 4.82 -5.25 -4.09
C MET A 3 3.39 -5.75 -3.90
N LYS A 4 3.07 -6.14 -2.67
CA LYS A 4 1.71 -6.55 -2.33
C LYS A 4 1.02 -5.37 -1.66
N ASP A 5 -0.10 -4.95 -2.22
CA ASP A 5 -0.99 -3.99 -1.59
C ASP A 5 -1.49 -4.60 -0.27
N PRO A 6 -1.22 -3.97 0.89
CA PRO A 6 -1.55 -4.54 2.19
C PRO A 6 -3.05 -4.46 2.50
N VAL A 7 -3.82 -3.63 1.79
CA VAL A 7 -5.27 -3.47 1.96
C VAL A 7 -6.03 -4.56 1.21
N CYS A 8 -5.84 -4.62 -0.11
CA CYS A 8 -6.59 -5.57 -0.94
C CYS A 8 -5.84 -6.91 -1.19
N GLY A 9 -4.54 -6.97 -0.86
CA GLY A 9 -3.71 -8.14 -1.09
C GLY A 9 -3.27 -8.32 -2.55
N MET A 10 -3.61 -7.39 -3.44
CA MET A 10 -3.25 -7.43 -4.85
C MET A 10 -1.74 -7.27 -5.02
N THR A 11 -1.15 -8.06 -5.92
CA THR A 11 0.25 -7.88 -6.29
C THR A 11 0.34 -6.87 -7.43
N ILE A 12 1.05 -5.77 -7.18
CA ILE A 12 1.29 -4.69 -8.13
C ILE A 12 2.79 -4.56 -8.41
N GLU A 13 3.15 -4.09 -9.59
CA GLU A 13 4.52 -3.66 -9.84
C GLU A 13 4.74 -2.27 -9.23
N MET A 14 5.95 -1.98 -8.75
CA MET A 14 6.30 -0.64 -8.26
C MET A 14 6.02 0.47 -9.28
N ASP A 15 6.24 0.20 -10.58
CA ASP A 15 5.99 1.15 -11.66
C ASP A 15 4.49 1.37 -11.94
N ASP A 16 3.65 0.39 -11.57
CA ASP A 16 2.18 0.43 -11.72
C ASP A 16 1.47 0.92 -10.45
N ALA A 17 2.22 1.24 -9.38
CA ALA A 17 1.62 1.69 -8.14
C ALA A 17 0.96 3.06 -8.33
N VAL A 18 -0.35 3.11 -8.11
CA VAL A 18 -1.14 4.34 -8.22
C VAL A 18 -0.87 5.26 -7.02
N GLY A 19 -0.65 4.67 -5.85
CA GLY A 19 -0.36 5.38 -4.61
C GLY A 19 0.77 4.75 -3.83
N THR A 20 1.46 5.56 -3.04
CA THR A 20 2.45 5.08 -2.05
C THR A 20 2.24 5.76 -0.72
N SER A 21 2.58 5.06 0.37
CA SER A 21 2.58 5.62 1.72
C SER A 21 3.82 5.16 2.48
N ALA A 22 4.42 6.06 3.24
CA ALA A 22 5.59 5.76 4.06
C ALA A 22 5.14 5.56 5.50
N TYR A 23 5.27 4.34 6.01
CA TYR A 23 4.88 3.98 7.36
C TYR A 23 5.99 3.20 8.06
N GLU A 24 6.39 3.65 9.26
CA GLU A 24 7.49 3.06 10.06
C GLU A 24 8.81 2.85 9.29
N GLY A 25 9.13 3.77 8.38
CA GLY A 25 10.35 3.70 7.55
C GLY A 25 10.26 2.70 6.39
N THR A 26 9.09 2.10 6.16
CA THR A 26 8.79 1.24 5.02
C THR A 26 7.88 1.96 4.04
N THR A 27 8.17 1.87 2.74
CA THR A 27 7.28 2.39 1.68
C THR A 27 6.33 1.28 1.22
N TYR A 28 5.04 1.53 1.42
CA TYR A 28 3.95 0.71 0.94
C TYR A 28 3.41 1.25 -0.38
N TYR A 29 2.98 0.34 -1.24
CA TYR A 29 2.51 0.61 -2.59
C TYR A 29 1.07 0.12 -2.71
N PHE A 30 0.23 0.90 -3.37
CA PHE A 30 -1.21 0.66 -3.47
C PHE A 30 -1.67 0.60 -4.92
N CYS A 31 -2.59 -0.32 -5.20
CA CYS A 31 -3.15 -0.52 -6.53
C CYS A 31 -4.13 0.58 -6.92
N SER A 32 -4.67 1.31 -5.95
CA SER A 32 -5.61 2.41 -6.14
C SER A 32 -5.43 3.47 -5.06
N ASN A 33 -6.00 4.66 -5.29
CA ASN A 33 -6.06 5.70 -4.28
C ASN A 33 -6.94 5.29 -3.10
N ASP A 34 -8.02 4.54 -3.32
CA ASP A 34 -8.88 4.04 -2.25
C ASP A 34 -8.10 3.14 -1.26
N CYS A 35 -7.28 2.20 -1.77
CA CYS A 35 -6.43 1.37 -0.90
C CYS A 35 -5.39 2.20 -0.16
N LYS A 36 -4.84 3.26 -0.79
CA LYS A 36 -3.94 4.17 -0.10
C LYS A 36 -4.65 4.92 1.03
N GLU A 37 -5.84 5.44 0.79
CA GLU A 37 -6.61 6.22 1.76
C GLU A 37 -7.03 5.34 2.95
N GLU A 38 -7.55 4.14 2.67
CA GLU A 38 -7.90 3.14 3.68
C GLU A 38 -6.68 2.75 4.54
N PHE A 39 -5.52 2.58 3.90
CA PHE A 39 -4.27 2.35 4.61
C PHE A 39 -3.84 3.54 5.45
N ASP A 40 -3.96 4.77 4.94
CA ASP A 40 -3.55 5.97 5.67
C ASP A 40 -4.45 6.25 6.88
N GLU A 41 -5.72 5.84 6.85
CA GLU A 41 -6.63 5.92 7.99
C GLU A 41 -6.22 4.99 9.13
N ASN A 42 -5.89 3.72 8.84
CA ASN A 42 -5.53 2.74 9.86
C ASN A 42 -4.36 1.83 9.45
N PRO A 43 -3.14 2.37 9.26
CA PRO A 43 -2.03 1.61 8.68
C PRO A 43 -1.63 0.42 9.55
N LYS A 44 -1.75 0.56 10.88
CA LYS A 44 -1.46 -0.47 11.89
C LYS A 44 -2.29 -1.74 11.75
N ASP A 45 -3.49 -1.66 11.17
CA ASP A 45 -4.35 -2.83 11.00
C ASP A 45 -3.92 -3.66 9.77
N TYR A 46 -3.20 -3.04 8.84
CA TYR A 46 -2.71 -3.66 7.61
C TYR A 46 -1.23 -4.04 7.69
N VAL A 47 -0.46 -3.43 8.61
CA VAL A 47 0.96 -3.73 8.84
C VAL A 47 1.17 -4.23 10.26
N ALA A 48 1.39 -5.54 10.36
CA ALA A 48 1.66 -6.24 11.61
C ALA A 48 3.16 -6.44 11.85
#